data_AF-A0A817H736-F1
#
_entry.id   AF-A0A817H736-F1
#
_cell.length_a   1.000
_cell.length_b   1.000
_cell.length_c   1.000
_cell.angle_alpha   90.00
_cell.angle_beta   90.00
_cell.angle_gamma   90.00
#
_symmetry.space_group_name_H-M   'P 1'
#
loop_
_entity.id
_entity.type
_entity.pdbx_description
1 polymer ?
#
loop_
_entity_poly.entity_id
_entity_poly.type
_entity_poly.pdbx_seq_one_letter_code
_entity_poly.pdbx_strand_id
1 'polypeptide(L)'
;MIININSISVAAANRLNIIFVISKVLTILTVIIAGLIRIGKGHTQNLQNSFEGTTKNPLTVALALYSGLWAYDGWNCLNSVTEELKNPKRNLWLSIVLALPTVIVLYVLTNISYFTVMNTAELLNSKAVAVTWGESVLGPVVRVLPILISISALGSANASLFASARYCMVSAQYGYLPEVFACIHIRRLTPVPGVVLQGTIAIMFCLPSNIEDLINFFSFAAWIFYGLTFVATLCCKFTHKDAERVISVSV
;
A
#
# COMPACT_ATOMS: atom_id res chain seq x y z
N MET A 1 9.47 -18.20 1.94
CA MET A 1 10.53 -17.62 1.07
C MET A 1 10.98 -16.25 1.57
N ILE A 2 10.08 -15.27 1.73
CA ILE A 2 10.39 -13.91 2.21
C ILE A 2 11.12 -13.91 3.57
N ILE A 3 10.61 -14.67 4.53
CA ILE A 3 11.21 -14.81 5.87
C ILE A 3 12.65 -15.35 5.80
N ASN A 4 12.94 -16.27 4.88
CA ASN A 4 14.29 -16.83 4.70
C ASN A 4 15.26 -15.81 4.07
N ILE A 5 14.80 -14.99 3.11
CA ILE A 5 15.65 -13.99 2.43
C ILE A 5 16.00 -12.85 3.38
N ASN A 6 15.02 -12.36 4.15
CA ASN A 6 15.25 -11.34 5.17
C ASN A 6 16.20 -11.79 6.27
N SER A 7 16.21 -13.09 6.54
CA SER A 7 17.08 -13.68 7.55
C SER A 7 18.54 -13.80 7.07
N ILE A 8 18.83 -13.78 5.77
CA ILE A 8 20.18 -14.10 5.25
C ILE A 8 21.03 -12.84 5.00
N SER A 9 20.47 -11.74 4.49
CA SER A 9 21.20 -10.47 4.33
C SER A 9 20.27 -9.29 4.07
N VAL A 10 20.38 -8.25 4.90
CA VAL A 10 19.64 -6.98 4.76
C VAL A 10 20.00 -6.27 3.45
N ALA A 11 21.27 -6.34 3.02
CA ALA A 11 21.72 -5.73 1.77
C ALA A 11 21.14 -6.42 0.53
N ALA A 12 21.01 -7.75 0.56
CA ALA A 12 20.37 -8.50 -0.52
C ALA A 12 18.86 -8.22 -0.59
N ALA A 13 18.18 -8.16 0.57
CA ALA A 13 16.77 -7.78 0.65
C ALA A 13 16.51 -6.37 0.09
N ASN A 14 17.39 -5.42 0.38
CA ASN A 14 17.25 -4.04 -0.13
C ASN A 14 17.45 -3.97 -1.66
N ARG A 15 18.44 -4.69 -2.22
CA ARG A 15 18.63 -4.78 -3.68
C ARG A 15 17.42 -5.41 -4.38
N LEU A 16 16.84 -6.45 -3.80
CA LEU A 16 15.62 -7.09 -4.31
C LEU A 16 14.42 -6.13 -4.28
N ASN A 17 14.24 -5.37 -3.20
CA ASN A 17 13.17 -4.37 -3.11
C ASN A 17 13.27 -3.31 -4.21
N ILE A 18 14.48 -2.86 -4.55
CA ILE A 18 14.69 -1.91 -5.66
C ILE A 18 14.21 -2.51 -6.99
N ILE A 19 14.57 -3.77 -7.28
CA ILE A 19 14.12 -4.48 -8.48
C ILE A 19 12.59 -4.57 -8.51
N PHE A 20 11.96 -4.87 -7.37
CA PHE A 20 10.50 -4.94 -7.26
C PHE A 20 9.85 -3.58 -7.53
N VAL A 21 10.39 -2.48 -7.00
CA VAL A 21 9.87 -1.13 -7.24
C VAL A 21 9.99 -0.76 -8.72
N ILE A 22 11.15 -1.00 -9.34
CA ILE A 22 11.36 -0.72 -10.77
C ILE A 22 10.36 -1.51 -11.62
N SER A 23 10.19 -2.81 -11.33
CA SER A 23 9.23 -3.67 -12.02
C SER A 23 7.79 -3.17 -11.89
N LYS A 24 7.38 -2.72 -10.69
CA LYS A 24 6.06 -2.12 -10.45
C LYS A 24 5.84 -0.88 -11.31
N VAL A 25 6.78 0.06 -11.27
CA VAL A 25 6.69 1.32 -12.00
C VAL A 25 6.62 1.07 -13.50
N LEU A 26 7.48 0.19 -14.05
CA LEU A 26 7.45 -0.16 -15.47
C LEU A 26 6.11 -0.78 -15.90
N THR A 27 5.55 -1.64 -15.06
CA THR A 27 4.25 -2.28 -15.33
C THR A 27 3.14 -1.23 -15.39
N ILE A 28 3.09 -0.32 -14.41
CA ILE A 28 2.10 0.77 -14.36
C ILE A 28 2.25 1.69 -15.59
N LEU A 29 3.48 2.09 -15.92
CA LEU A 29 3.74 2.94 -17.08
C LEU A 29 3.30 2.28 -18.40
N THR A 30 3.52 0.98 -18.53
CA THR A 30 3.09 0.23 -19.72
C THR A 30 1.56 0.21 -19.84
N VAL A 31 0.85 0.01 -18.72
CA VAL A 31 -0.62 0.07 -18.68
C VAL A 31 -1.13 1.45 -19.08
N ILE A 32 -0.51 2.52 -18.57
CA ILE A 32 -0.88 3.90 -18.89
C ILE A 32 -0.63 4.21 -20.38
N ILE A 33 0.57 3.92 -20.89
CA ILE A 33 0.93 4.20 -22.29
C ILE A 33 0.00 3.44 -23.25
N ALA A 34 -0.28 2.17 -22.98
CA ALA A 34 -1.18 1.37 -23.80
C ALA A 34 -2.63 1.91 -23.78
N GLY A 35 -3.10 2.38 -22.61
CA GLY A 35 -4.40 3.05 -22.50
C GLY A 35 -4.48 4.35 -23.31
N LEU A 36 -3.45 5.19 -23.23
CA LEU A 36 -3.38 6.44 -24.01
C LEU A 36 -3.37 6.17 -25.53
N ILE A 37 -2.64 5.14 -25.98
CA ILE A 37 -2.65 4.72 -27.39
C ILE A 37 -4.05 4.26 -27.82
N ARG A 38 -4.78 3.54 -26.97
CA ARG A 38 -6.15 3.07 -27.26
C ARG A 38 -7.14 4.24 -27.35
N ILE A 39 -7.03 5.22 -26.46
CA ILE A 39 -7.81 6.46 -26.53
C ILE A 39 -7.51 7.20 -27.83
N GLY A 40 -6.23 7.34 -28.20
CA GLY A 40 -5.83 7.97 -29.47
C GLY A 40 -6.36 7.26 -30.72
N LYS A 41 -6.63 5.95 -30.62
CA LYS A 41 -7.28 5.15 -31.67
C LYS A 41 -8.82 5.24 -31.66
N GLY A 42 -9.41 6.03 -30.78
CA GLY A 42 -10.88 6.23 -30.70
C GLY A 42 -11.65 5.22 -29.84
N HIS A 43 -10.97 4.40 -29.02
CA HIS A 43 -11.64 3.44 -28.13
C HIS A 43 -12.13 4.11 -26.83
N THR A 44 -13.10 5.02 -26.93
CA THR A 44 -13.65 5.79 -25.79
C THR A 44 -15.11 5.45 -25.50
N GLN A 45 -15.66 4.42 -26.14
CA GLN A 45 -17.08 4.04 -26.06
C GLN A 45 -17.53 3.79 -24.62
N ASN A 46 -16.72 3.07 -23.84
CA ASN A 46 -17.00 2.78 -22.43
C ASN A 46 -16.93 4.01 -21.50
N LEU A 47 -16.39 5.14 -21.97
CA LEU A 47 -16.24 6.37 -21.18
C LEU A 47 -17.38 7.37 -21.41
N GLN A 48 -18.21 7.19 -22.45
CA GLN A 48 -19.22 8.19 -22.85
C GLN A 48 -20.36 8.32 -21.82
N ASN A 49 -20.82 7.21 -21.24
CA ASN A 49 -21.92 7.19 -20.26
C ASN A 49 -21.44 6.90 -18.83
N SER A 50 -20.31 7.50 -18.43
CA SER A 50 -19.59 7.14 -17.19
C SER A 50 -20.38 7.31 -15.88
N PHE A 51 -21.46 8.10 -15.86
CA PHE A 51 -22.26 8.36 -14.66
C PHE A 51 -23.62 7.64 -14.62
N GLU A 52 -23.96 6.88 -15.67
CA GLU A 52 -25.20 6.11 -15.70
C GLU A 52 -25.14 4.95 -14.69
N GLY A 53 -26.24 4.69 -13.98
CA GLY A 53 -26.31 3.62 -12.98
C GLY A 53 -25.54 3.90 -11.67
N THR A 54 -25.15 5.16 -11.42
CA THR A 54 -24.48 5.54 -10.17
C THR A 54 -25.38 5.39 -8.95
N THR A 55 -24.84 4.79 -7.90
CA THR A 55 -25.54 4.69 -6.61
C THR A 55 -25.47 6.02 -5.85
N LYS A 56 -26.58 6.40 -5.22
CA LYS A 56 -26.65 7.54 -4.30
C LYS A 56 -26.61 7.11 -2.84
N ASN A 57 -26.48 5.81 -2.58
CA ASN A 57 -26.46 5.28 -1.22
C ASN A 57 -25.12 5.65 -0.54
N PRO A 58 -25.14 6.42 0.56
CA PRO A 58 -23.92 6.87 1.24
C PRO A 58 -23.08 5.70 1.78
N LEU A 59 -23.71 4.58 2.16
CA LEU A 59 -22.99 3.40 2.66
C LEU A 59 -22.16 2.75 1.54
N THR A 60 -22.72 2.60 0.35
CA THR A 60 -21.99 2.02 -0.79
C THR A 60 -20.82 2.91 -1.21
N VAL A 61 -21.00 4.23 -1.15
CA VAL A 61 -19.91 5.19 -1.39
C VAL A 61 -18.83 5.07 -0.32
N ALA A 62 -19.19 4.93 0.96
CA ALA A 62 -18.23 4.75 2.05
C ALA A 62 -17.42 3.45 1.91
N LEU A 63 -18.05 2.34 1.53
CA LEU A 63 -17.36 1.06 1.27
C LEU A 63 -16.41 1.17 0.07
N ALA A 64 -16.83 1.84 -1.01
CA ALA A 64 -15.95 2.11 -2.14
C ALA A 64 -14.74 2.99 -1.76
N LEU A 65 -14.93 3.96 -0.85
CA LEU A 65 -13.85 4.75 -0.29
C LEU A 65 -12.89 3.89 0.54
N TYR A 66 -13.35 2.87 1.27
CA TYR A 66 -12.45 1.96 1.99
C TYR A 66 -11.52 1.21 1.03
N SER A 67 -12.05 0.66 -0.07
CA SER A 67 -11.23 0.03 -1.10
C SER A 67 -10.24 1.00 -1.75
N GLY A 68 -10.67 2.24 -2.02
CA GLY A 68 -9.81 3.28 -2.56
C GLY A 68 -8.69 3.67 -1.59
N LEU A 69 -9.03 3.91 -0.32
CA LEU A 69 -8.07 4.32 0.71
C LEU A 69 -7.09 3.21 1.06
N TRP A 70 -7.52 1.94 0.98
CA TRP A 70 -6.61 0.79 1.11
C TRP A 70 -5.53 0.79 0.03
N ALA A 71 -5.86 1.16 -1.21
CA ALA A 71 -4.87 1.28 -2.28
C ALA A 71 -3.82 2.39 -2.00
N TYR A 72 -4.18 3.42 -1.22
CA TYR A 72 -3.27 4.50 -0.80
C TYR A 72 -2.56 4.22 0.53
N ASP A 73 -2.80 3.08 1.18
CA ASP A 73 -2.20 2.78 2.48
C ASP A 73 -0.67 2.59 2.39
N GLY A 74 0.02 2.84 3.52
CA GLY A 74 1.48 2.76 3.64
C GLY A 74 2.20 4.11 3.75
N TRP A 75 1.47 5.23 3.65
CA TRP A 75 2.01 6.57 3.88
C TRP A 75 2.54 6.76 5.32
N ASN A 76 1.96 6.06 6.29
CA ASN A 76 2.36 6.09 7.70
C ASN A 76 3.75 5.51 7.95
N CYS A 77 4.22 4.60 7.10
CA CYS A 77 5.57 4.02 7.19
C CYS A 77 6.68 5.05 6.96
N LEU A 78 6.38 6.19 6.29
CA LEU A 78 7.34 7.29 6.11
C LEU A 78 7.83 7.86 7.45
N ASN A 79 6.97 7.83 8.48
CA ASN A 79 7.33 8.31 9.81
C ASN A 79 8.46 7.48 10.43
N SER A 80 8.48 6.16 10.22
CA SER A 80 9.50 5.26 10.77
C SER A 80 10.90 5.48 10.19
N VAL A 81 10.99 6.06 8.99
CA VAL A 81 12.25 6.33 8.29
C VAL A 81 12.67 7.80 8.45
N THR A 82 11.85 8.62 9.13
CA THR A 82 12.12 10.05 9.29
C THR A 82 13.43 10.32 10.04
N GLU A 83 13.81 9.46 10.98
CA GLU A 83 15.08 9.53 11.72
C GLU A 83 16.32 9.30 10.82
N GLU A 84 16.14 8.63 9.68
CA GLU A 84 17.22 8.29 8.73
C GLU A 84 17.35 9.33 7.59
N LEU A 85 16.40 10.28 7.49
CA LEU A 85 16.39 11.29 6.45
C LEU A 85 17.42 12.40 6.73
N LYS A 86 18.25 12.70 5.73
CA LYS A 86 19.02 13.96 5.72
C LYS A 86 18.05 15.14 5.66
N ASN A 87 18.15 16.10 6.58
CA ASN A 87 17.27 17.28 6.67
C ASN A 87 15.76 16.94 6.67
N PRO A 88 15.26 16.25 7.71
CA PRO A 88 13.92 15.67 7.74
C PRO A 88 12.81 16.72 7.53
N LYS A 89 12.95 17.93 8.11
CA LYS A 89 11.97 19.01 7.98
C LYS A 89 11.61 19.37 6.53
N ARG A 90 12.62 19.47 5.66
CA ARG A 90 12.43 19.84 4.25
C ARG A 90 12.12 18.62 3.40
N ASN A 91 12.90 17.55 3.58
CA ASN A 91 12.82 16.40 2.69
C ASN A 91 11.54 15.59 2.91
N LEU A 92 11.06 15.45 4.15
CA LEU A 92 9.79 14.79 4.43
C LEU A 92 8.62 15.53 3.76
N TRP A 93 8.58 16.86 3.90
CA TRP A 93 7.52 17.67 3.31
C TRP A 93 7.53 17.61 1.77
N LEU A 94 8.71 17.76 1.16
CA LEU A 94 8.86 17.62 -0.30
C LEU A 94 8.46 16.22 -0.78
N SER A 95 8.85 15.16 -0.05
CA SER A 95 8.46 13.80 -0.38
C SER A 95 6.94 13.62 -0.39
N ILE A 96 6.22 14.18 0.59
CA ILE A 96 4.75 14.10 0.66
C ILE A 96 4.12 14.88 -0.51
N VAL A 97 4.53 16.13 -0.72
CA VAL A 97 3.96 17.02 -1.74
C VAL A 97 4.20 16.52 -3.16
N LEU A 98 5.32 15.83 -3.41
CA LEU A 98 5.62 15.26 -4.73
C LEU A 98 5.04 13.86 -4.91
N ALA A 99 5.12 12.99 -3.89
CA ALA A 99 4.70 11.61 -4.01
C ALA A 99 3.18 11.48 -4.10
N LEU A 100 2.41 12.19 -3.26
CA LEU A 100 0.95 12.02 -3.22
C LEU A 100 0.28 12.38 -4.57
N PRO A 101 0.52 13.55 -5.19
CA PRO A 101 -0.07 13.87 -6.49
C PRO A 101 0.38 12.90 -7.58
N THR A 102 1.65 12.48 -7.55
CA THR A 102 2.17 11.51 -8.53
C THR A 102 1.41 10.19 -8.45
N VAL A 103 1.21 9.64 -7.25
CA VAL A 103 0.45 8.40 -7.07
C VAL A 103 -1.01 8.57 -7.49
N ILE A 104 -1.64 9.70 -7.15
CA ILE A 104 -3.00 10.01 -7.59
C ILE A 104 -3.11 9.99 -9.12
N VAL A 105 -2.22 10.68 -9.82
CA VAL A 105 -2.20 10.72 -11.29
C VAL A 105 -2.01 9.32 -11.86
N LEU A 106 -1.06 8.54 -11.35
CA LEU A 106 -0.82 7.18 -11.82
C LEU A 106 -2.04 6.27 -11.64
N TYR A 107 -2.73 6.36 -10.49
CA TYR A 107 -3.90 5.53 -10.20
C TYR A 107 -5.09 5.92 -11.08
N VAL A 108 -5.35 7.21 -11.25
CA VAL A 108 -6.41 7.69 -12.14
C VAL A 108 -6.14 7.26 -13.59
N LEU A 109 -4.92 7.45 -14.09
CA LEU A 109 -4.56 7.06 -15.46
C LEU A 109 -4.64 5.53 -15.68
N THR A 110 -4.29 4.75 -14.66
CA THR A 110 -4.41 3.28 -14.73
C THR A 110 -5.87 2.85 -14.81
N ASN A 111 -6.75 3.44 -13.99
CA ASN A 111 -8.19 3.15 -14.05
C ASN A 111 -8.80 3.55 -15.39
N ILE A 112 -8.44 4.74 -15.91
CA ILE A 112 -8.85 5.17 -17.25
C ILE A 112 -8.42 4.13 -18.30
N SER A 113 -7.18 3.63 -18.23
CA SER A 113 -6.69 2.58 -19.14
C SER A 113 -7.53 1.31 -19.08
N TYR A 114 -7.95 0.87 -17.89
CA TYR A 114 -8.84 -0.29 -17.75
C TYR A 114 -10.20 -0.08 -18.42
N PHE A 115 -10.83 1.09 -18.23
CA PHE A 115 -12.11 1.40 -18.85
C PHE A 115 -12.04 1.53 -20.38
N THR A 116 -10.88 1.83 -20.97
CA THR A 116 -10.73 1.87 -22.44
C THR A 116 -10.85 0.49 -23.11
N VAL A 117 -10.73 -0.58 -22.32
CA VAL A 117 -10.68 -1.96 -22.82
C VAL A 117 -11.86 -2.76 -22.32
N MET A 118 -12.19 -2.65 -21.03
CA MET A 118 -13.20 -3.48 -20.37
C MET A 118 -14.46 -2.68 -20.07
N ASN A 119 -15.62 -3.33 -20.20
CA ASN A 119 -16.87 -2.75 -19.71
C ASN A 119 -17.03 -2.97 -18.19
N THR A 120 -18.02 -2.32 -17.57
CA THR A 120 -18.25 -2.41 -16.12
C THR A 120 -18.55 -3.83 -15.64
N ALA A 121 -19.30 -4.63 -16.42
CA ALA A 121 -19.64 -6.00 -16.07
C ALA A 121 -18.42 -6.93 -16.10
N GLU A 122 -17.54 -6.78 -17.09
CA GLU A 122 -16.27 -7.52 -17.18
C GLU A 122 -15.33 -7.16 -16.03
N LEU A 123 -15.28 -5.89 -15.65
CA LEU A 123 -14.44 -5.41 -14.55
C LEU A 123 -14.90 -5.99 -13.21
N LEU A 124 -16.22 -6.00 -12.96
CA LEU A 124 -16.81 -6.58 -11.73
C LEU A 124 -16.66 -8.11 -11.65
N ASN A 125 -16.71 -8.81 -12.78
CA ASN A 125 -16.56 -10.27 -12.81
C ASN A 125 -15.08 -10.73 -12.82
N SER A 126 -14.13 -9.83 -13.08
CA SER A 126 -12.72 -10.18 -13.14
C SER A 126 -12.10 -10.28 -11.75
N LYS A 127 -11.58 -11.46 -11.42
CA LYS A 127 -10.77 -11.67 -10.21
C LYS A 127 -9.41 -10.95 -10.27
N ALA A 128 -8.91 -10.66 -11.48
CA ALA A 128 -7.60 -10.07 -11.70
C ALA A 128 -7.65 -9.09 -12.88
N VAL A 129 -8.15 -7.88 -12.61
CA VAL A 129 -8.42 -6.83 -13.62
C VAL A 129 -7.22 -6.57 -14.53
N ALA A 130 -6.00 -6.50 -13.96
CA ALA A 130 -4.78 -6.27 -14.74
C ALA A 130 -4.49 -7.39 -15.75
N VAL A 131 -4.80 -8.65 -15.41
CA VAL A 131 -4.58 -9.81 -16.28
C VAL A 131 -5.61 -9.82 -17.40
N THR A 132 -6.88 -9.64 -17.08
CA THR A 132 -7.95 -9.54 -18.09
C THR A 132 -7.70 -8.40 -19.06
N TRP A 133 -7.28 -7.24 -18.56
CA TRP A 133 -6.84 -6.13 -19.41
C TRP A 133 -5.64 -6.51 -20.30
N GLY A 134 -4.67 -7.23 -19.73
CA GLY A 134 -3.48 -7.69 -20.44
C GLY A 134 -3.78 -8.68 -21.55
N GLU A 135 -4.80 -9.53 -21.40
CA GLU A 135 -5.22 -10.49 -22.43
C GLU A 135 -5.73 -9.77 -23.68
N SER A 136 -6.46 -8.68 -23.51
CA SER A 136 -7.01 -7.87 -24.62
C SER A 136 -5.99 -6.93 -25.28
N VAL A 137 -4.86 -6.65 -24.62
CA VAL A 137 -3.91 -5.61 -25.06
C VAL A 137 -2.51 -6.15 -25.38
N LEU A 138 -1.94 -6.98 -24.51
CA LEU A 138 -0.53 -7.40 -24.55
C LEU A 138 -0.31 -8.72 -25.31
N GLY A 139 -1.38 -9.42 -25.70
CA GLY A 139 -1.29 -10.67 -26.45
C GLY A 139 -0.44 -11.72 -25.71
N PRO A 140 0.53 -12.41 -26.37
CA PRO A 140 1.31 -13.48 -25.75
C PRO A 140 2.11 -13.07 -24.50
N VAL A 141 2.45 -11.79 -24.37
CA VAL A 141 3.24 -11.24 -23.26
C VAL A 141 2.45 -11.28 -21.93
N VAL A 142 1.11 -11.41 -21.98
CA VAL A 142 0.26 -11.47 -20.78
C VAL A 142 0.67 -12.60 -19.82
N ARG A 143 1.27 -13.69 -20.31
CA ARG A 143 1.71 -14.82 -19.47
C ARG A 143 2.75 -14.42 -18.42
N VAL A 144 3.50 -13.34 -18.66
CA VAL A 144 4.50 -12.81 -17.72
C VAL A 144 3.86 -11.89 -16.67
N LEU A 145 2.70 -11.30 -16.97
CA LEU A 145 2.07 -10.28 -16.14
C LEU A 145 1.66 -10.79 -14.73
N PRO A 146 1.03 -11.97 -14.56
CA PRO A 146 0.75 -12.53 -13.23
C PRO A 146 2.00 -12.73 -12.39
N ILE A 147 3.12 -13.10 -13.02
CA ILE A 147 4.41 -13.30 -12.34
C ILE A 147 4.92 -11.96 -11.79
N LEU A 148 4.91 -10.90 -12.61
CA LEU A 148 5.31 -9.55 -12.20
C LEU A 148 4.42 -9.00 -11.08
N ILE A 149 3.10 -9.18 -11.19
CA ILE A 149 2.13 -8.77 -10.15
C ILE A 149 2.39 -9.54 -8.85
N SER A 150 2.65 -10.85 -8.92
CA SER A 150 2.94 -11.66 -7.75
C SER A 150 4.24 -11.25 -7.07
N ILE A 151 5.30 -11.00 -7.85
CA ILE A 151 6.58 -10.49 -7.35
C ILE A 151 6.37 -9.12 -6.66
N SER A 152 5.54 -8.26 -7.24
CA SER A 152 5.17 -6.97 -6.66
C SER A 152 4.48 -7.13 -5.30
N ALA A 153 3.48 -8.02 -5.22
CA ALA A 153 2.74 -8.29 -3.99
C ALA A 153 3.66 -8.85 -2.89
N LEU A 154 4.56 -9.78 -3.25
CA LEU A 154 5.57 -10.32 -2.33
C LEU A 154 6.51 -9.22 -1.81
N GLY A 155 6.92 -8.27 -2.66
CA GLY A 155 7.73 -7.12 -2.26
C GLY A 155 7.02 -6.22 -1.25
N SER A 156 5.71 -5.97 -1.44
CA SER A 156 4.92 -5.20 -0.46
C SER A 156 4.79 -5.94 0.87
N ALA A 157 4.42 -7.23 0.83
CA ALA A 157 4.31 -8.05 2.05
C ALA A 157 5.63 -8.11 2.83
N ASN A 158 6.76 -8.15 2.11
CA ASN A 158 8.10 -8.11 2.70
C ASN A 158 8.36 -6.81 3.47
N ALA A 159 8.08 -5.66 2.84
CA ALA A 159 8.27 -4.36 3.46
C ALA A 159 7.40 -4.19 4.72
N SER A 160 6.13 -4.59 4.65
CA SER A 160 5.20 -4.54 5.80
C SER A 160 5.66 -5.41 6.97
N LEU A 161 6.25 -6.57 6.69
CA LEU A 161 6.77 -7.47 7.72
C LEU A 161 7.94 -6.85 8.50
N PHE A 162 8.85 -6.16 7.81
CA PHE A 162 9.95 -5.45 8.46
C PHE A 162 9.47 -4.32 9.36
N ALA A 163 8.53 -3.49 8.88
CA ALA A 163 7.96 -2.41 9.68
C ALA A 163 7.24 -2.95 10.93
N SER A 164 6.42 -3.99 10.76
CA SER A 164 5.65 -4.62 11.84
C SER A 164 6.53 -5.20 12.94
N ALA A 165 7.65 -5.82 12.56
CA ALA A 165 8.56 -6.40 13.54
C ALA A 165 9.25 -5.33 14.41
N ARG A 166 9.54 -4.14 13.86
CA ARG A 166 10.06 -2.99 14.63
C ARG A 166 9.03 -2.49 15.64
N TYR A 167 7.75 -2.39 15.26
CA TYR A 167 6.69 -2.01 16.20
C TYR A 167 6.56 -3.00 17.35
N CYS A 168 6.65 -4.32 17.09
CA CYS A 168 6.61 -5.34 18.14
C CYS A 168 7.79 -5.21 19.11
N MET A 169 9.00 -4.99 18.58
CA MET A 169 10.21 -4.83 19.39
C MET A 169 10.13 -3.61 20.31
N VAL A 170 9.74 -2.46 19.76
CA VAL A 170 9.59 -1.22 20.56
C VAL A 170 8.48 -1.38 21.61
N SER A 171 7.35 -1.99 21.24
CA SER A 171 6.25 -2.24 22.19
C SER A 171 6.68 -3.15 23.35
N ALA A 172 7.53 -4.14 23.09
CA ALA A 172 8.09 -5.00 24.13
C ALA A 172 9.10 -4.27 25.03
N GLN A 173 9.90 -3.36 24.48
CA GLN A 173 10.83 -2.52 25.26
C GLN A 173 10.12 -1.59 26.25
N TYR A 174 8.93 -1.10 25.88
CA TYR A 174 8.08 -0.29 26.77
C TYR A 174 7.21 -1.14 27.72
N GLY A 175 7.33 -2.47 27.71
CA GLY A 175 6.60 -3.38 28.61
C GLY A 175 5.16 -3.70 28.21
N TYR A 176 4.70 -3.31 27.01
CA TYR A 176 3.35 -3.62 26.51
C TYR A 176 3.22 -5.05 25.95
N LEU A 177 4.35 -5.64 25.54
CA LEU A 177 4.43 -7.02 25.06
C LEU A 177 5.46 -7.79 25.91
N PRO A 178 5.35 -9.14 25.99
CA PRO A 178 6.35 -9.97 26.65
C PRO A 178 7.76 -9.71 26.13
N GLU A 179 8.76 -9.78 27.02
CA GLU A 179 10.18 -9.50 26.71
C GLU A 179 10.75 -10.36 25.57
N VAL A 180 10.17 -11.54 25.33
CA VAL A 180 10.52 -12.42 24.20
C VAL A 180 10.45 -11.69 22.86
N PHE A 181 9.54 -10.72 22.70
CA PHE A 181 9.41 -9.93 21.46
C PHE A 181 10.46 -8.83 21.31
N ALA A 182 11.19 -8.49 22.38
CA ALA A 182 12.35 -7.60 22.32
C ALA A 182 13.63 -8.33 21.90
N CYS A 183 13.63 -9.67 21.86
CA CYS A 183 14.81 -10.46 21.50
C CYS A 183 15.18 -10.33 20.02
N ILE A 184 16.46 -10.09 19.77
CA ILE A 184 17.05 -10.01 18.42
C ILE A 184 17.98 -11.22 18.22
N HIS A 185 17.94 -11.83 17.04
CA HIS A 185 18.83 -12.93 16.71
C HIS A 185 20.30 -12.47 16.65
N ILE A 186 21.19 -13.08 17.44
CA ILE A 186 22.61 -12.69 17.61
C ILE A 186 23.39 -12.57 16.28
N ARG A 187 23.32 -13.60 15.40
CA ARG A 187 24.06 -13.59 14.12
C ARG A 187 23.43 -12.77 13.00
N ARG A 188 22.09 -12.67 12.98
CA ARG A 188 21.32 -12.14 11.83
C ARG A 188 20.75 -10.74 12.10
N LEU A 189 20.81 -10.28 13.35
CA LEU A 189 20.27 -9.01 13.82
C LEU A 189 18.79 -8.79 13.44
N THR A 190 18.01 -9.87 13.38
CA THR A 190 16.59 -9.86 13.02
C THR A 190 15.68 -10.16 14.22
N PRO A 191 14.55 -9.45 14.39
CA PRO A 191 13.55 -9.71 15.42
C PRO A 191 12.65 -10.90 15.04
N VAL A 192 13.16 -12.12 15.19
CA VAL A 192 12.47 -13.36 14.78
C VAL A 192 11.12 -13.56 15.47
N PRO A 193 10.95 -13.36 16.80
CA PRO A 193 9.68 -13.61 17.47
C PRO A 193 8.53 -12.74 16.95
N GLY A 194 8.80 -11.45 16.69
CA GLY A 194 7.79 -10.53 16.12
C GLY A 194 7.38 -10.94 14.70
N VAL A 195 8.33 -11.40 13.88
CA VAL A 195 8.04 -11.91 12.53
C VAL A 195 7.17 -13.17 12.57
N VAL A 196 7.45 -14.09 13.51
CA VAL A 196 6.66 -15.32 13.67
C VAL A 196 5.23 -14.99 14.10
N LEU A 197 5.05 -14.12 15.10
CA LEU A 197 3.72 -13.69 15.56
C LEU A 197 2.91 -13.09 14.41
N GLN A 198 3.49 -12.16 13.65
CA GLN A 198 2.82 -11.54 12.51
C GLN A 198 2.47 -12.57 11.44
N GLY A 199 3.37 -13.50 11.14
CA GLY A 199 3.12 -14.57 10.18
C GLY A 199 1.97 -15.49 10.60
N THR A 200 1.91 -15.86 11.88
CA THR A 200 0.82 -16.69 12.43
C THR A 200 -0.52 -15.97 12.34
N ILE A 201 -0.58 -14.69 12.72
CA ILE A 201 -1.79 -13.88 12.62
C ILE A 201 -2.23 -13.73 11.17
N ALA A 202 -1.30 -13.46 10.25
CA ALA A 202 -1.60 -13.35 8.82
C ALA A 202 -2.19 -14.66 8.26
N ILE A 203 -1.59 -15.82 8.58
CA ILE A 203 -2.11 -17.13 8.18
C ILE A 203 -3.53 -17.34 8.73
N MET A 204 -3.77 -16.99 9.99
CA MET A 204 -5.09 -17.10 10.62
C MET A 204 -6.14 -16.28 9.86
N PHE A 205 -5.83 -15.04 9.47
CA PHE A 205 -6.75 -14.20 8.70
C PHE A 205 -6.97 -14.68 7.26
N CYS A 206 -6.02 -15.40 6.68
CA CYS A 206 -6.14 -15.98 5.34
C CYS A 206 -7.04 -17.23 5.27
N LEU A 207 -7.34 -17.90 6.38
CA LEU A 207 -8.14 -19.16 6.36
C LEU A 207 -9.63 -18.96 6.04
N PRO A 208 -10.36 -17.97 6.61
CA PRO A 208 -11.81 -17.86 6.44
C PRO A 208 -12.27 -16.76 5.48
N SER A 209 -11.39 -15.83 5.07
CA SER A 209 -11.85 -14.48 4.69
C SER A 209 -11.75 -14.18 3.19
N ASN A 210 -12.79 -13.53 2.66
CA ASN A 210 -12.72 -12.85 1.36
C ASN A 210 -11.87 -11.57 1.48
N ILE A 211 -11.25 -11.16 0.37
CA ILE A 211 -10.40 -9.96 0.33
C ILE A 211 -11.20 -8.70 0.66
N GLU A 212 -12.43 -8.58 0.16
CA GLU A 212 -13.29 -7.42 0.41
C GLU A 212 -13.62 -7.25 1.90
N ASP A 213 -14.00 -8.35 2.56
CA ASP A 213 -14.29 -8.36 4.00
C ASP A 213 -13.05 -7.98 4.82
N LEU A 214 -11.88 -8.49 4.41
CA LEU A 214 -10.62 -8.18 5.07
C LEU A 214 -10.22 -6.71 4.91
N ILE A 215 -10.42 -6.14 3.72
CA ILE A 215 -10.19 -4.70 3.47
C ILE A 215 -11.14 -3.87 4.33
N ASN A 216 -12.43 -4.20 4.36
CA ASN A 216 -13.40 -3.45 5.15
C ASN A 216 -13.09 -3.49 6.65
N PHE A 217 -12.74 -4.67 7.18
CA PHE A 217 -12.32 -4.83 8.57
C PHE A 217 -11.06 -4.03 8.89
N PHE A 218 -10.02 -4.16 8.04
CA PHE A 218 -8.77 -3.43 8.20
C PHE A 218 -8.99 -1.91 8.15
N SER A 219 -9.71 -1.42 7.13
CA SER A 219 -9.97 0.00 6.94
C SER A 219 -10.74 0.57 8.12
N PHE A 220 -11.79 -0.11 8.58
CA PHE A 220 -12.54 0.34 9.75
C PHE A 220 -11.63 0.52 10.98
N ALA A 221 -10.82 -0.49 11.32
CA ALA A 221 -9.91 -0.41 12.45
C ALA A 221 -8.83 0.66 12.28
N ALA A 222 -8.17 0.70 11.12
CA ALA A 222 -7.09 1.64 10.82
C ALA A 222 -7.58 3.10 10.90
N TRP A 223 -8.74 3.42 10.31
CA TRP A 223 -9.27 4.77 10.29
C TRP A 223 -9.70 5.28 11.67
N ILE A 224 -10.15 4.40 12.56
CA ILE A 224 -10.39 4.78 13.97
C ILE A 224 -9.08 5.21 14.63
N PHE A 225 -8.01 4.44 14.50
CA PHE A 225 -6.72 4.79 15.10
C PHE A 225 -6.06 6.01 14.46
N TYR A 226 -6.20 6.19 13.14
CA TYR A 226 -5.76 7.40 12.46
C TYR A 226 -6.53 8.63 12.96
N GLY A 227 -7.86 8.52 13.11
CA GLY A 227 -8.70 9.57 13.68
C GLY A 227 -8.31 9.91 15.13
N LEU A 228 -8.12 8.89 15.97
CA LEU A 228 -7.68 9.08 17.36
C LEU A 228 -6.31 9.76 17.44
N THR A 229 -5.36 9.38 16.58
CA THR A 229 -4.03 10.01 16.52
C THR A 229 -4.12 11.47 16.09
N PHE A 230 -4.99 11.79 15.13
CA PHE A 230 -5.26 13.16 14.72
C PHE A 230 -5.85 13.99 15.86
N VAL A 231 -6.88 13.47 16.55
CA VAL A 231 -7.47 14.12 17.73
C VAL A 231 -6.44 14.30 18.84
N ALA A 232 -5.64 13.27 19.14
CA ALA A 232 -4.57 13.35 20.12
C ALA A 232 -3.54 14.43 19.76
N THR A 233 -3.17 14.56 18.49
CA THR A 233 -2.27 15.62 18.00
C THR A 233 -2.87 17.02 18.23
N LEU A 234 -4.16 17.19 17.94
CA LEU A 234 -4.88 18.43 18.23
C LEU A 234 -4.93 18.72 19.74
N CYS A 235 -5.29 17.74 20.56
CA CYS A 235 -5.29 17.87 22.02
C CYS A 235 -3.91 18.26 22.55
N CYS A 236 -2.85 17.57 22.12
CA CYS A 236 -1.46 17.89 22.47
C CYS A 236 -1.07 19.30 22.04
N LYS A 237 -1.62 19.82 20.94
CA LYS A 237 -1.39 21.21 20.51
C LYS A 237 -1.89 22.23 21.56
N PHE A 238 -2.98 21.90 22.25
CA PHE A 238 -3.59 22.74 23.29
C PHE A 238 -3.04 22.49 24.69
N THR A 239 -2.73 21.25 25.08
CA THR A 239 -2.20 20.91 26.41
C THR A 239 -0.69 21.12 26.53
N HIS A 240 0.08 20.84 25.48
CA HIS A 240 1.54 20.99 25.45
C HIS A 240 1.94 22.07 24.45
N LYS A 241 1.66 23.33 24.81
CA LYS A 241 1.92 24.50 23.95
C LYS A 241 3.40 24.76 23.72
N ASP A 242 4.22 24.52 24.74
CA ASP A 242 5.65 24.86 24.74
C ASP A 242 6.57 23.73 24.26
N ALA A 243 6.00 22.58 23.86
CA ALA A 243 6.80 21.49 23.31
C ALA A 243 7.47 21.91 21.99
N GLU A 244 8.76 21.61 21.84
CA GLU A 244 9.51 21.92 20.63
C GLU A 244 8.95 21.12 19.43
N ARG A 245 8.56 21.83 18.35
CA ARG A 245 7.97 21.23 17.15
C ARG A 245 8.86 21.48 15.95
N VAL A 246 9.55 20.43 15.50
CA VAL A 246 10.41 20.49 14.31
C VAL A 246 9.60 20.80 13.04
N ILE A 247 8.39 20.26 12.96
CA ILE A 247 7.43 20.47 11.86
C ILE A 247 6.10 20.89 12.49
N SER A 248 5.60 22.07 12.14
CA SER A 248 4.26 22.53 12.48
C SER A 248 3.42 22.67 11.21
N VAL A 249 2.22 22.10 11.24
CA VAL A 249 1.23 22.29 10.19
C VAL A 249 0.24 23.35 10.69
N SER A 250 -0.07 24.33 9.83
CA SER A 250 -1.15 25.28 10.07
C SER A 250 -2.46 24.51 10.18
N VAL A 251 -3.20 24.76 11.26
CA VAL A 251 -4.58 24.26 11.42
C VAL A 251 -5.50 25.28 10.78
#